data_AF-A0A7C7QLA5-F1
#
_entry.id   AF-A0A7C7QLA5-F1
#
_cell.length_a   1.000
_cell.length_b   1.000
_cell.length_c   1.000
_cell.angle_alpha   90.00
_cell.angle_beta   90.00
_cell.angle_gamma   90.00
#
_symmetry.space_group_name_H-M   'P 1'
#
loop_
_entity.id
_entity.type
_entity.pdbx_description
1 polymer ?
#
loop_
_entity_poly.entity_id
_entity_poly.type
_entity_poly.pdbx_seq_one_letter_code
_entity_poly.pdbx_strand_id
1 'polypeptide(L)'
;MVELSELDWIVQKTAELLADKVRDAPLTDQDVEMAFDAFARSRLEHLSDSFKSKQERTQARDFIIMKLRERTKQLNAEHWGKEE
;
A
#
# COMPACT_ATOMS: atom_id res chain seq x y z
N MET A 1 17.70 10.21 2.42
CA MET A 1 16.34 10.61 2.80
C MET A 1 15.49 10.08 1.69
N VAL A 2 14.61 9.14 1.99
CA VAL A 2 13.76 8.53 0.97
C VAL A 2 12.87 9.60 0.38
N GLU A 3 12.81 9.65 -0.94
CA GLU A 3 11.96 10.63 -1.61
C GLU A 3 10.49 10.20 -1.52
N LEU A 4 9.58 11.16 -1.31
CA LEU A 4 8.13 10.89 -1.31
C LEU A 4 7.69 10.21 -2.60
N SER A 5 8.34 10.54 -3.73
CA SER A 5 8.15 9.91 -5.04
C SER A 5 8.39 8.39 -5.03
N GLU A 6 9.38 7.90 -4.27
CA GLU A 6 9.65 6.47 -4.14
C GLU A 6 8.57 5.76 -3.32
N LEU A 7 8.12 6.37 -2.23
CA LEU A 7 7.04 5.82 -1.40
C LEU A 7 5.72 5.81 -2.16
N ASP A 8 5.40 6.88 -2.90
CA ASP A 8 4.22 6.95 -3.75
C ASP A 8 4.25 5.91 -4.87
N TRP A 9 5.43 5.67 -5.47
CA TRP A 9 5.60 4.60 -6.45
C TRP A 9 5.35 3.21 -5.83
N ILE A 10 5.85 2.95 -4.62
CA ILE A 10 5.58 1.69 -3.89
C ILE A 10 4.08 1.53 -3.62
N VAL A 11 3.41 2.60 -3.16
CA VAL A 11 1.97 2.61 -2.95
C VAL A 11 1.24 2.27 -4.25
N GLN A 12 1.56 2.95 -5.35
CA GLN A 12 0.92 2.74 -6.65
C GLN A 12 1.07 1.29 -7.11
N LYS A 13 2.29 0.73 -7.06
CA LYS A 13 2.54 -0.66 -7.47
C LYS A 13 1.90 -1.70 -6.59
N THR A 14 1.81 -1.44 -5.29
CA THR A 14 1.10 -2.35 -4.37
C THR A 14 -0.42 -2.26 -4.58
N ALA A 15 -0.94 -1.08 -4.89
CA ALA A 15 -2.35 -0.87 -5.19
C ALA A 15 -2.80 -1.58 -6.48
N GLU A 16 -1.91 -1.78 -7.46
CA GLU A 16 -2.20 -2.58 -8.66
C GLU A 16 -2.59 -4.03 -8.29
N LEU A 17 -1.96 -4.63 -7.26
CA LEU A 17 -2.31 -5.97 -6.77
C LEU A 17 -3.71 -5.99 -6.15
N LEU A 18 -4.04 -4.97 -5.36
CA LEU A 18 -5.34 -4.82 -4.73
C LEU A 18 -6.45 -4.58 -5.78
N ALA A 19 -6.14 -3.82 -6.83
CA ALA A 19 -7.07 -3.54 -7.94
C ALA A 19 -7.39 -4.79 -8.78
N ASP A 20 -6.49 -5.78 -8.83
CA ASP A 20 -6.81 -7.07 -9.42
C ASP A 20 -7.67 -7.91 -8.48
N LYS A 21 -7.29 -8.01 -7.20
CA LYS A 21 -8.01 -8.80 -6.20
C LYS A 21 -9.44 -8.32 -5.92
N VAL A 22 -9.70 -7.01 -5.95
CA VAL A 22 -11.04 -6.46 -5.70
C VAL A 22 -12.09 -6.96 -6.70
N ARG A 23 -11.67 -7.47 -7.86
CA ARG A 23 -12.58 -8.05 -8.86
C ARG A 23 -13.26 -9.32 -8.37
N ASP A 24 -12.61 -10.05 -7.48
CA ASP A 24 -13.12 -11.33 -6.95
C ASP A 24 -13.99 -11.13 -5.71
N ALA A 25 -13.64 -10.18 -4.84
CA ALA A 25 -14.37 -9.87 -3.61
C ALA A 25 -14.01 -8.48 -3.06
N PRO A 26 -14.85 -7.88 -2.19
CA PRO A 26 -14.47 -6.70 -1.43
C PRO A 26 -13.20 -6.94 -0.62
N LEU A 27 -12.27 -5.98 -0.69
CA LEU A 27 -11.00 -6.02 -0.02
C LEU A 27 -11.14 -5.70 1.48
N THR A 28 -10.29 -6.32 2.28
CA THR A 28 -10.20 -6.17 3.74
C THR A 28 -8.87 -5.58 4.16
N ASP A 29 -8.73 -5.18 5.43
CA ASP A 29 -7.44 -4.75 5.99
C ASP A 29 -6.39 -5.88 5.92
N GLN A 30 -6.81 -7.15 5.98
CA GLN A 30 -5.90 -8.29 5.81
C GLN A 30 -5.32 -8.32 4.39
N ASP A 31 -6.11 -7.97 3.38
CA ASP A 31 -5.65 -7.91 2.00
C ASP A 31 -4.60 -6.81 1.79
N VAL A 32 -4.74 -5.69 2.51
CA VAL A 32 -3.74 -4.62 2.52
C VAL A 32 -2.42 -5.11 3.10
N GLU A 33 -2.43 -5.78 4.26
CA GLU A 33 -1.21 -6.30 4.88
C GLU A 33 -0.56 -7.38 3.99
N MET A 34 -1.36 -8.25 3.36
CA MET A 34 -0.83 -9.25 2.42
C MET A 34 -0.21 -8.61 1.18
N ALA A 35 -0.85 -7.60 0.58
CA ALA A 35 -0.30 -6.88 -0.57
C ALA A 35 0.98 -6.12 -0.20
N PHE A 36 1.01 -5.50 1.00
CA PHE A 36 2.20 -4.86 1.53
C PHE A 36 3.35 -5.87 1.68
N ASP A 37 3.10 -7.02 2.30
CA ASP A 37 4.12 -8.04 2.51
C ASP A 37 4.61 -8.66 1.20
N ALA A 38 3.72 -8.82 0.21
CA ALA A 38 4.06 -9.36 -1.10
C ALA A 38 4.96 -8.44 -1.94
N PHE A 39 4.81 -7.11 -1.82
CA PHE A 39 5.56 -6.16 -2.65
C PHE A 39 6.25 -5.07 -1.84
N ALA A 40 5.51 -4.23 -1.13
CA ALA A 40 6.02 -3.02 -0.48
C ALA A 40 7.13 -3.30 0.56
N ARG A 41 7.03 -4.40 1.31
CA ARG A 41 8.02 -4.78 2.34
C ARG A 41 9.42 -4.92 1.73
N SER A 42 9.55 -5.71 0.66
CA SER A 42 10.85 -5.93 0.01
C SER A 42 11.43 -4.63 -0.55
N ARG A 43 10.58 -3.74 -1.10
CA ARG A 43 11.01 -2.43 -1.60
C ARG A 43 11.48 -1.51 -0.48
N LEU A 44 10.76 -1.45 0.65
CA LEU A 44 11.21 -0.72 1.83
C LEU A 44 12.50 -1.26 2.42
N GLU A 45 12.71 -2.58 2.36
CA GLU A 45 13.97 -3.21 2.77
C GLU A 45 15.12 -2.81 1.86
N HIS A 46 14.92 -2.75 0.55
CA HIS A 46 15.93 -2.23 -0.38
C HIS A 46 16.27 -0.75 -0.16
N LEU A 47 15.36 0.02 0.42
CA LEU A 47 15.58 1.42 0.81
C LEU A 47 16.15 1.55 2.22
N SER A 48 16.53 0.46 2.90
CA SER A 48 17.01 0.48 4.29
C SER A 48 18.11 1.50 4.55
N ASP A 49 19.03 1.61 3.60
CA ASP A 49 20.23 2.44 3.71
C ASP A 49 19.95 3.93 3.43
N SER A 50 18.80 4.22 2.82
CA SER A 50 18.32 5.58 2.55
C SER A 50 17.64 6.24 3.76
N PHE A 51 17.26 5.43 4.76
CA PHE A 51 16.68 5.88 6.03
C PHE A 51 17.76 6.23 7.05
N LYS A 52 17.61 7.37 7.73
CA LYS A 52 18.52 7.83 8.78
C LYS A 52 18.27 7.14 10.13
N SER A 53 17.09 6.54 10.31
CA SER A 53 16.71 5.91 11.57
C SER A 53 15.63 4.83 11.39
N LYS A 54 15.51 3.96 12.40
CA LYS A 54 14.39 3.01 12.49
C LYS A 54 13.03 3.71 12.50
N GLN A 55 12.93 4.89 13.11
CA GLN A 55 11.69 5.66 13.17
C GLN A 55 11.26 6.15 11.78
N GLU A 56 12.20 6.61 10.95
CA GLU A 56 11.92 7.03 9.57
C GLU A 56 11.40 5.85 8.73
N ARG A 57 11.98 4.66 8.91
CA ARG A 57 11.49 3.42 8.28
C ARG A 57 10.07 3.05 8.75
N THR A 58 9.78 3.17 10.04
CA THR A 58 8.43 2.92 10.57
C THR A 58 7.43 3.92 10.00
N GLN A 59 7.78 5.20 9.93
CA GLN A 59 6.94 6.24 9.33
C GLN A 59 6.66 5.98 7.84
N ALA A 60 7.67 5.52 7.09
CA ALA A 60 7.49 5.14 5.68
C ALA A 60 6.55 3.92 5.53
N ARG A 61 6.69 2.91 6.39
CA ARG A 61 5.75 1.78 6.45
C ARG A 61 4.32 2.25 6.73
N ASP A 62 4.15 3.05 7.79
CA ASP A 62 2.83 3.51 8.22
C ASP A 62 2.17 4.38 7.14
N PHE A 63 2.96 5.22 6.45
CA PHE A 63 2.51 6.00 5.30
C PHE A 63 1.97 5.09 4.18
N ILE A 64 2.73 4.06 3.78
CA ILE A 64 2.32 3.13 2.72
C ILE A 64 1.04 2.40 3.12
N ILE A 65 0.97 1.86 4.35
CA ILE A 65 -0.23 1.15 4.84
C ILE A 65 -1.45 2.07 4.84
N MET A 66 -1.30 3.31 5.34
CA MET A 66 -2.38 4.29 5.35
C MET A 66 -2.89 4.55 3.92
N LYS A 67 -2.00 4.78 2.96
CA LYS A 67 -2.36 5.02 1.56
C LYS A 67 -3.01 3.81 0.89
N LEU A 68 -2.56 2.61 1.19
CA LEU A 68 -3.18 1.39 0.66
C LEU A 68 -4.59 1.17 1.24
N ARG A 69 -4.82 1.48 2.53
CA ARG A 69 -6.16 1.44 3.12
C ARG A 69 -7.10 2.47 2.50
N GLU A 70 -6.62 3.70 2.26
CA GLU A 70 -7.40 4.72 1.52
C GLU A 70 -7.78 4.20 0.13
N ARG A 71 -6.81 3.66 -0.63
CA ARG A 71 -7.07 3.14 -1.98
C ARG A 71 -7.99 1.93 -1.97
N THR A 72 -7.89 1.07 -0.96
CA THR A 72 -8.76 -0.08 -0.76
C THR A 72 -10.23 0.32 -0.59
N LYS A 73 -10.49 1.36 0.22
CA LYS A 73 -11.84 1.91 0.37
C LYS A 73 -12.40 2.45 -0.95
N GLN A 74 -11.57 3.15 -1.72
CA GLN A 74 -11.95 3.64 -3.05
C GLN A 74 -12.27 2.49 -4.00
N LEU A 75 -11.38 1.50 -4.11
CA LEU A 75 -11.59 0.32 -4.96
C LEU A 75 -12.86 -0.45 -4.57
N ASN A 76 -13.11 -0.63 -3.28
CA ASN A 76 -14.35 -1.27 -2.82
C ASN A 76 -15.58 -0.46 -3.21
N ALA A 77 -15.55 0.86 -3.06
CA ALA A 77 -16.65 1.72 -3.49
C ALA A 77 -16.85 1.67 -5.01
N GLU A 78 -15.78 1.77 -5.79
CA GLU A 78 -15.79 1.71 -7.27
C GLU A 78 -16.35 0.38 -7.81
N HIS A 79 -16.02 -0.75 -7.17
CA HIS A 79 -16.37 -2.10 -7.66
C HIS A 79 -17.64 -2.71 -7.04
N TRP A 80 -17.90 -2.41 -5.76
CA TRP A 80 -18.94 -3.06 -4.96
C TRP A 80 -19.90 -2.08 -4.29
N GLY A 81 -19.57 -0.79 -4.29
CA GLY A 81 -20.48 0.27 -3.88
C GLY A 81 -21.47 0.53 -5.00
N LYS A 82 -22.46 -0.34 -5.16
CA LYS A 82 -23.61 -0.01 -6.00
C LYS A 82 -24.20 1.31 -5.49
N GLU A 83 -24.25 2.28 -6.40
CA GLU A 83 -25.11 3.45 -6.31
C GLU A 83 -26.52 2.97 -5.91
N GLU A 84 -27.09 3.61 -4.89
CA GLU A 84 -28.53 3.49 -4.59
C GLU A 84 -29.37 3.86 -5.82
#